data_AF-A0A353H8B8-F1
#
_entry.id   AF-A0A353H8B8-F1
#
_cell.length_a   1.000
_cell.length_b   1.000
_cell.length_c   1.000
_cell.angle_alpha   90.00
_cell.angle_beta   90.00
_cell.angle_gamma   90.00
#
_symmetry.space_group_name_H-M   'P 1'
#
loop_
_entity.id
_entity.type
_entity.pdbx_description
1 polymer ?
#
loop_
_entity_poly.entity_id
_entity_poly.type
_entity_poly.pdbx_seq_one_letter_code
_entity_poly.pdbx_strand_id
1 'polypeptide(L)'
;MERYGEDYLEERKLVKRWPQPIPAIVALIFTLIIFYATWWIFQDPRGWMRLYTPYVGYMYTRWWLIVLIWMVYIFNYWPFKRSWLENAHPITKGIVLTAVSYVLLYILIKVFFEGLVGNFGLAYFNPEQLMKLPGVTEFFAIEYAALACLMFAALASWLSPAWIVACEGAPWQDMKQPWKGLSIWIVTFFLATLIYFMTMHSHMGILYYPWQYFTSIAPPYWEKFANTVSGNFHVSWIMCATVSVWMVETIWERWPFNLIKTSWLRRTVAFFGIIAIAFAMHFFLYFAQELTWGPAIRGTRRAFAPDWRWLHVGEMAVFFLVPALFITFYCGNWPKKFSIHVNVIIRTAMALGGAILLYYVYYKTAHLFLGTQKGFSHPQQFPMIPTIWLIDIWLVHHWFMDNWPGWKMVPKTAEEIAKDHEAKEAALREAREWNPSIGWGLGVGAISGVVIYFIVVYLLPVFYRAIDIL
;
A
#
# COMPACT_ATOMS: atom_id res chain seq x y z
N MET A 1 24.38 0.11 7.58
CA MET A 1 24.01 1.19 8.50
C MET A 1 24.76 2.44 8.07
N GLU A 2 24.01 3.52 7.95
CA GLU A 2 24.28 4.83 7.31
C GLU A 2 25.77 5.23 7.25
N ARG A 3 26.25 5.65 6.07
CA ARG A 3 27.64 6.10 5.88
C ARG A 3 27.75 7.63 5.93
N TYR A 4 26.71 8.31 5.46
CA TYR A 4 26.61 9.75 5.32
C TYR A 4 25.36 10.32 6.02
N GLY A 5 24.84 9.58 7.01
CA GLY A 5 23.61 9.94 7.74
C GLY A 5 22.32 9.63 6.99
N GLU A 6 22.39 8.85 5.90
CA GLU A 6 21.26 8.49 5.06
C GLU A 6 21.14 6.95 4.91
N ASP A 7 19.92 6.47 4.68
CA ASP A 7 19.64 5.04 4.54
C ASP A 7 20.23 4.44 3.24
N TYR A 8 20.30 3.11 3.16
CA TYR A 8 20.91 2.42 1.99
C TYR A 8 20.29 2.80 0.65
N LEU A 9 18.98 3.00 0.62
CA LEU A 9 18.26 3.37 -0.59
C LEU A 9 18.57 4.79 -1.08
N GLU A 10 18.89 5.71 -0.18
CA GLU A 10 19.20 7.11 -0.50
C GLU A 10 20.66 7.29 -0.91
N GLU A 11 21.56 6.50 -0.31
CA GLU A 11 22.99 6.50 -0.61
C GLU A 11 23.36 5.67 -1.85
N ARG A 12 22.42 4.92 -2.43
CA ARG A 12 22.65 4.19 -3.69
C ARG A 12 22.23 5.02 -4.90
N LYS A 13 22.96 4.85 -5.99
CA LYS A 13 22.64 5.39 -7.31
C LYS A 13 22.41 4.24 -8.28
N LEU A 14 21.25 4.20 -8.92
CA LEU A 14 20.96 3.22 -9.96
C LEU A 14 21.32 3.81 -11.32
N VAL A 15 22.44 3.36 -11.88
CA VAL A 15 22.91 3.75 -13.22
C VAL A 15 22.28 2.83 -14.26
N LYS A 16 21.66 3.43 -15.27
CA LYS A 16 21.00 2.68 -16.35
C LYS A 16 22.05 1.99 -17.21
N ARG A 17 21.81 0.72 -17.57
CA ARG A 17 22.68 0.02 -18.53
C ARG A 17 22.41 0.44 -19.98
N TRP A 18 21.20 0.93 -20.24
CA TRP A 18 20.75 1.37 -21.55
C TRP A 18 20.01 2.72 -21.46
N PRO A 19 19.92 3.50 -22.55
CA PRO A 19 19.08 4.68 -22.61
C PRO A 19 17.60 4.32 -22.34
N GLN A 20 16.87 5.22 -21.66
CA GLN A 20 15.42 5.07 -21.54
C GLN A 20 14.77 5.09 -22.93
N PRO A 21 13.71 4.30 -23.19
CA PRO A 21 12.91 3.53 -22.22
C PRO A 21 13.37 2.08 -21.99
N ILE A 22 14.50 1.65 -22.58
CA ILE A 22 14.88 0.23 -22.66
C ILE A 22 14.99 -0.45 -21.28
N PRO A 23 15.70 0.11 -20.27
CA PRO A 23 15.79 -0.51 -18.95
C PRO A 23 14.42 -0.74 -18.29
N ALA A 24 13.50 0.21 -18.43
CA ALA A 24 12.17 0.12 -17.84
C ALA A 24 11.33 -0.98 -18.51
N ILE A 25 11.42 -1.12 -19.84
CA ILE A 25 10.74 -2.19 -20.58
C ILE A 25 11.31 -3.56 -20.18
N VAL A 26 12.64 -3.69 -20.12
CA VAL A 26 13.29 -4.94 -19.72
C VAL A 26 12.91 -5.33 -18.29
N ALA A 27 12.93 -4.38 -17.35
CA ALA A 27 12.50 -4.62 -15.97
C ALA A 27 11.01 -4.98 -15.88
N LEU A 28 10.15 -4.33 -16.66
CA LEU A 28 8.72 -4.64 -16.68
C LEU A 28 8.50 -6.07 -17.17
N ILE A 29 9.10 -6.48 -18.30
CA ILE A 29 8.98 -7.85 -18.81
C ILE A 29 9.52 -8.85 -17.80
N PHE A 30 10.71 -8.60 -17.24
CA PHE A 30 11.33 -9.47 -16.24
C PHE A 30 10.44 -9.67 -15.00
N THR A 31 9.91 -8.58 -14.45
CA THR A 31 9.05 -8.63 -13.26
C THR A 31 7.68 -9.24 -13.58
N LEU A 32 7.11 -9.04 -14.77
CA LEU A 32 5.86 -9.68 -15.19
C LEU A 32 6.01 -11.20 -15.37
N ILE A 33 7.17 -11.67 -15.87
CA ILE A 33 7.46 -13.11 -15.97
C ILE A 33 7.51 -13.73 -14.56
N ILE A 34 8.23 -13.09 -13.63
CA ILE A 34 8.29 -13.55 -12.23
C ILE A 34 6.91 -13.50 -11.58
N PHE A 35 6.16 -12.41 -11.82
CA PHE A 35 4.78 -12.27 -11.36
C PHE A 35 3.92 -13.43 -11.81
N TYR A 36 3.89 -13.74 -13.11
CA TYR A 36 3.04 -14.80 -13.61
C TYR A 36 3.46 -16.18 -13.11
N ALA A 37 4.77 -16.46 -13.08
CA ALA A 37 5.30 -17.73 -12.59
C ALA A 37 4.94 -17.95 -11.11
N THR A 38 5.16 -16.95 -10.27
CA THR A 38 4.84 -17.02 -8.84
C THR A 38 3.34 -16.98 -8.58
N TRP A 39 2.57 -16.21 -9.36
CA TRP A 39 1.11 -16.22 -9.32
C TRP A 39 0.58 -17.62 -9.59
N TRP A 40 1.05 -18.29 -10.65
CA TRP A 40 0.64 -19.65 -10.98
C TRP A 40 0.98 -20.67 -9.90
N ILE A 41 2.15 -20.54 -9.25
CA ILE A 41 2.55 -21.46 -8.18
C ILE A 41 1.67 -21.26 -6.93
N PHE A 42 1.53 -20.02 -6.48
CA PHE A 42 0.97 -19.71 -5.16
C PHE A 42 -0.52 -19.41 -5.19
N GLN A 43 -0.95 -18.52 -6.09
CA GLN A 43 -2.27 -17.88 -6.02
C GLN A 43 -3.26 -18.50 -7.00
N ASP A 44 -2.92 -18.64 -8.29
CA ASP A 44 -3.86 -19.01 -9.35
C ASP A 44 -4.75 -20.20 -8.94
N PRO A 45 -6.09 -20.09 -9.03
CA PRO A 45 -7.00 -21.19 -8.68
C PRO A 45 -6.76 -22.48 -9.47
N ARG A 46 -6.14 -22.38 -10.66
CA ARG A 46 -5.76 -23.51 -11.52
C ARG A 46 -4.34 -24.01 -11.24
N GLY A 47 -3.59 -23.25 -10.44
CA GLY A 47 -2.21 -23.45 -10.08
C GLY A 47 -1.98 -24.59 -9.08
N TRP A 48 -0.79 -24.58 -8.49
CA TRP A 48 -0.34 -25.66 -7.59
C TRP A 48 -0.87 -25.51 -6.17
N MET A 49 -0.63 -24.36 -5.52
CA MET A 49 -1.03 -24.17 -4.12
C MET A 49 -2.43 -23.58 -3.96
N ARG A 50 -2.94 -22.88 -4.99
CA ARG A 50 -4.33 -22.39 -5.07
C ARG A 50 -4.75 -21.58 -3.85
N LEU A 51 -3.86 -20.74 -3.33
CA LEU A 51 -4.09 -19.94 -2.12
C LEU A 51 -5.11 -18.81 -2.35
N TYR A 52 -5.64 -18.63 -3.56
CA TYR A 52 -6.71 -17.70 -3.88
C TYR A 52 -8.09 -18.15 -3.37
N THR A 53 -8.15 -18.70 -2.15
CA THR A 53 -9.31 -18.65 -1.27
C THR A 53 -9.16 -17.36 -0.47
N PRO A 54 -10.14 -16.45 -0.53
CA PRO A 54 -9.82 -15.05 -0.76
C PRO A 54 -9.00 -14.40 0.35
N TYR A 55 -9.10 -14.88 1.59
CA TYR A 55 -8.35 -14.30 2.69
C TYR A 55 -7.00 -14.96 2.96
N VAL A 56 -6.80 -16.24 2.65
CA VAL A 56 -5.51 -16.92 2.91
C VAL A 56 -4.41 -16.36 2.04
N GLY A 57 -4.55 -16.43 0.72
CA GLY A 57 -3.58 -15.90 -0.22
C GLY A 57 -3.39 -14.41 -0.04
N TYR A 58 -4.47 -13.68 0.25
CA TYR A 58 -4.39 -12.25 0.51
C TYR A 58 -3.63 -11.91 1.80
N MET A 59 -3.86 -12.66 2.89
CA MET A 59 -3.14 -12.49 4.15
C MET A 59 -1.63 -12.62 3.92
N TYR A 60 -1.18 -13.67 3.22
CA TYR A 60 0.25 -13.86 2.94
C TYR A 60 0.81 -12.74 2.07
N THR A 61 0.14 -12.37 0.98
CA THR A 61 0.53 -11.24 0.13
C THR A 61 0.66 -9.96 0.94
N ARG A 62 -0.35 -9.63 1.75
CA ARG A 62 -0.36 -8.37 2.52
C ARG A 62 0.70 -8.35 3.62
N TRP A 63 0.90 -9.45 4.33
CA TRP A 63 1.96 -9.51 5.34
C TRP A 63 3.35 -9.52 4.74
N TRP A 64 3.52 -10.11 3.55
CA TRP A 64 4.80 -10.05 2.87
C TRP A 64 5.19 -8.61 2.52
N LEU A 65 4.26 -7.83 1.95
CA LEU A 65 4.41 -6.38 1.75
C LEU A 65 4.95 -5.68 3.00
N ILE A 66 4.35 -5.96 4.16
CA ILE A 66 4.71 -5.31 5.43
C ILE A 66 6.09 -5.74 5.91
N VAL A 67 6.43 -7.02 5.78
CA VAL A 67 7.77 -7.52 6.12
C VAL A 67 8.82 -6.88 5.21
N LEU A 68 8.56 -6.70 3.92
CA LEU A 68 9.46 -5.99 3.01
C LEU A 68 9.67 -4.53 3.49
N ILE A 69 8.59 -3.84 3.87
CA ILE A 69 8.66 -2.48 4.43
C ILE A 69 9.46 -2.48 5.73
N TRP A 70 9.24 -3.43 6.64
CA TRP A 70 9.98 -3.51 7.89
C TRP A 70 11.47 -3.70 7.64
N MET A 71 11.84 -4.66 6.80
CA MET A 71 13.24 -4.94 6.47
C MET A 71 13.96 -3.71 5.93
N VAL A 72 13.29 -2.90 5.11
CA VAL A 72 13.90 -1.78 4.39
C VAL A 72 13.72 -0.45 5.11
N TYR A 73 12.49 -0.02 5.38
CA TYR A 73 12.17 1.30 5.95
C TYR A 73 12.34 1.37 7.47
N ILE A 74 12.09 0.28 8.19
CA ILE A 74 12.19 0.29 9.67
C ILE A 74 13.57 -0.15 10.14
N PHE A 75 14.07 -1.25 9.58
CA PHE A 75 15.33 -1.88 10.01
C PHE A 75 16.54 -1.55 9.13
N ASN A 76 16.37 -0.82 8.02
CA ASN A 76 17.45 -0.45 7.08
C ASN A 76 18.41 -1.62 6.79
N TYR A 77 17.84 -2.75 6.38
CA TYR A 77 18.51 -4.01 6.05
C TYR A 77 19.29 -4.66 7.20
N TRP A 78 19.11 -4.25 8.45
CA TRP A 78 19.72 -4.97 9.58
C TRP A 78 19.26 -6.45 9.61
N PRO A 79 20.15 -7.43 9.89
CA PRO A 79 21.55 -7.32 10.33
C PRO A 79 22.60 -7.33 9.20
N PHE A 80 22.20 -7.16 7.94
CA PHE A 80 23.14 -7.24 6.80
C PHE A 80 24.15 -6.10 6.81
N LYS A 81 25.43 -6.45 6.63
CA LYS A 81 26.51 -5.46 6.55
C LYS A 81 26.38 -4.64 5.27
N ARG A 82 26.68 -3.34 5.39
CA ARG A 82 26.65 -2.42 4.25
C ARG A 82 27.53 -2.88 3.08
N SER A 83 28.74 -3.34 3.39
CA SER A 83 29.66 -3.89 2.39
C SER A 83 29.07 -5.08 1.62
N TRP A 84 28.23 -5.91 2.26
CA TRP A 84 27.57 -7.00 1.55
C TRP A 84 26.46 -6.48 0.63
N LEU A 85 25.63 -5.54 1.09
CA LEU A 85 24.58 -4.92 0.27
C LEU A 85 25.12 -4.23 -0.99
N GLU A 86 26.35 -3.70 -0.92
CA GLU A 86 27.00 -3.02 -2.04
C GLU A 86 27.71 -3.96 -3.01
N ASN A 87 28.32 -5.03 -2.51
CA ASN A 87 29.20 -5.89 -3.32
C ASN A 87 28.53 -7.19 -3.76
N ALA A 88 27.46 -7.63 -3.08
CA ALA A 88 26.76 -8.85 -3.47
C ALA A 88 26.11 -8.69 -4.86
N HIS A 89 26.14 -9.77 -5.65
CA HIS A 89 25.44 -9.76 -6.93
C HIS A 89 23.94 -9.52 -6.70
N PRO A 90 23.26 -8.67 -7.48
CA PRO A 90 21.88 -8.29 -7.20
C PRO A 90 20.89 -9.47 -7.17
N ILE A 91 21.12 -10.52 -7.97
CA ILE A 91 20.33 -11.77 -7.91
C ILE A 91 20.54 -12.48 -6.55
N THR A 92 21.77 -12.60 -6.09
CA THR A 92 22.08 -13.22 -4.79
C THR A 92 21.45 -12.42 -3.66
N LYS A 93 21.53 -11.08 -3.73
CA LYS A 93 20.89 -10.18 -2.76
C LYS A 93 19.37 -10.36 -2.77
N GLY A 94 18.75 -10.42 -3.95
CA GLY A 94 17.34 -10.76 -4.16
C GLY A 94 16.94 -12.07 -3.47
N ILE A 95 17.61 -13.16 -3.82
CA ILE A 95 17.31 -14.49 -3.27
C ILE A 95 17.42 -14.51 -1.74
N VAL A 96 18.53 -14.01 -1.19
CA VAL A 96 18.78 -14.04 0.26
C VAL A 96 17.76 -13.18 1.02
N LEU A 97 17.53 -11.94 0.58
CA LEU A 97 16.61 -11.04 1.28
C LEU A 97 15.15 -11.50 1.12
N THR A 98 14.76 -12.05 -0.02
CA THR A 98 13.44 -12.67 -0.19
C THR A 98 13.28 -13.90 0.71
N ALA A 99 14.29 -14.77 0.82
CA ALA A 99 14.25 -15.92 1.73
C ALA A 99 14.10 -15.48 3.20
N VAL A 100 14.84 -14.45 3.63
CA VAL A 100 14.69 -13.87 4.97
C VAL A 100 13.29 -13.30 5.17
N SER A 101 12.75 -12.57 4.19
CA SER A 101 11.40 -12.00 4.28
C SER A 101 10.34 -13.10 4.44
N TYR A 102 10.50 -14.24 3.78
CA TYR A 102 9.61 -15.39 3.94
C TYR A 102 9.71 -16.03 5.33
N VAL A 103 10.93 -16.20 5.87
CA VAL A 103 11.12 -16.73 7.23
C VAL A 103 10.46 -15.82 8.26
N LEU A 104 10.64 -14.50 8.15
CA LEU A 104 10.00 -13.52 9.02
C LEU A 104 8.48 -13.55 8.91
N LEU A 105 7.96 -13.63 7.68
CA LEU A 105 6.52 -13.79 7.39
C LEU A 105 5.95 -15.05 8.07
N TYR A 106 6.64 -16.18 7.93
CA TYR A 106 6.23 -17.45 8.53
C TYR A 106 6.20 -17.37 10.07
N ILE A 107 7.26 -16.83 10.68
CA ILE A 107 7.32 -16.62 12.14
C ILE A 107 6.15 -15.73 12.58
N LEU A 108 5.90 -14.64 11.87
CA LEU A 108 4.84 -13.70 12.23
C LEU A 108 3.45 -14.36 12.18
N ILE A 109 3.13 -15.08 11.12
CA ILE A 109 1.80 -15.68 10.95
C ILE A 109 1.66 -16.91 11.85
N LYS A 110 2.57 -17.88 11.75
CA LYS A 110 2.43 -19.18 12.43
C LYS A 110 2.81 -19.15 13.90
N VAL A 111 3.89 -18.46 14.26
CA VAL A 111 4.36 -18.42 15.65
C VAL A 111 3.64 -17.33 16.43
N PHE A 112 3.58 -16.11 15.90
CA PHE A 112 2.98 -14.99 16.65
C PHE A 112 1.45 -14.97 16.57
N PHE A 113 0.84 -14.85 15.38
CA PHE A 113 -0.62 -14.75 15.30
C PHE A 113 -1.35 -16.05 15.64
N GLU A 114 -1.07 -17.14 14.93
CA GLU A 114 -1.76 -18.42 15.17
C GLU A 114 -1.30 -19.08 16.47
N GLY A 115 0.01 -19.07 16.73
CA GLY A 115 0.64 -19.74 17.86
C GLY A 115 0.43 -19.04 19.20
N LEU A 116 0.82 -17.76 19.31
CA LEU A 116 0.77 -17.01 20.57
C LEU A 116 -0.58 -16.31 20.77
N VAL A 117 -0.94 -15.39 19.87
CA VAL A 117 -2.16 -14.58 20.02
C VAL A 117 -3.41 -15.46 19.93
N GLY A 118 -3.45 -16.38 18.98
CA GLY A 118 -4.60 -17.21 18.70
C GLY A 118 -4.88 -18.27 19.78
N ASN A 119 -3.84 -18.86 20.37
CA ASN A 119 -4.03 -19.87 21.43
C ASN A 119 -4.25 -19.27 22.82
N PHE A 120 -3.67 -18.11 23.13
CA PHE A 120 -3.66 -17.57 24.50
C PHE A 120 -4.45 -16.27 24.67
N GLY A 121 -4.81 -15.58 23.58
CA GLY A 121 -5.50 -14.30 23.63
C GLY A 121 -6.85 -14.31 22.90
N LEU A 122 -6.81 -14.25 21.58
CA LEU A 122 -7.98 -14.04 20.72
C LEU A 122 -8.15 -15.24 19.78
N ALA A 123 -9.09 -16.12 20.13
CA ALA A 123 -9.30 -17.41 19.46
C ALA A 123 -9.46 -17.32 17.94
N TYR A 124 -10.02 -16.21 17.43
CA TYR A 124 -10.23 -16.04 16.00
C TYR A 124 -8.96 -15.83 15.18
N PHE A 125 -7.77 -15.74 15.78
CA PHE A 125 -6.50 -15.78 15.04
C PHE A 125 -5.99 -17.20 14.79
N ASN A 126 -6.63 -18.23 15.36
CA ASN A 126 -6.20 -19.62 15.22
C ASN A 126 -7.33 -20.48 14.64
N PRO A 127 -7.13 -21.13 13.48
CA PRO A 127 -8.14 -22.01 12.89
C PRO A 127 -8.58 -23.16 13.80
N GLU A 128 -7.65 -23.81 14.50
CA GLU A 128 -7.96 -24.94 15.40
C GLU A 128 -8.83 -24.51 16.59
N GLN A 129 -8.61 -23.29 17.10
CA GLN A 129 -9.47 -22.73 18.16
C GLN A 129 -10.87 -22.40 17.62
N LEU A 130 -10.96 -21.87 16.40
CA LEU A 130 -12.24 -21.59 15.75
C LEU A 130 -13.05 -22.84 15.44
N MET A 131 -12.40 -23.95 15.07
CA MET A 131 -13.06 -25.24 14.83
C MET A 131 -13.73 -25.84 16.07
N LYS A 132 -13.40 -25.36 17.28
CA LYS A 132 -14.08 -25.76 18.51
C LYS A 132 -15.48 -25.15 18.65
N LEU A 133 -15.77 -24.10 17.88
CA LEU A 133 -17.09 -23.45 17.89
C LEU A 133 -18.10 -24.27 17.10
N PRO A 134 -19.31 -24.52 17.65
CA PRO A 134 -20.36 -25.22 16.91
C PRO A 134 -20.70 -24.52 15.59
N GLY A 135 -20.73 -25.29 14.50
CA GLY A 135 -21.11 -24.79 13.18
C GLY A 135 -20.00 -24.13 12.36
N VAL A 136 -18.78 -24.01 12.89
CA VAL A 136 -17.63 -23.50 12.13
C VAL A 136 -16.87 -24.67 11.48
N THR A 137 -16.97 -24.78 10.16
CA THR A 137 -16.20 -25.77 9.39
C THR A 137 -14.73 -25.36 9.28
N GLU A 138 -13.83 -26.31 8.98
CA GLU A 138 -12.41 -26.04 8.73
C GLU A 138 -12.17 -24.91 7.71
N PHE A 139 -12.91 -24.91 6.59
CA PHE A 139 -12.81 -23.86 5.58
C PHE A 139 -13.08 -22.47 6.16
N PHE A 140 -14.21 -22.29 6.86
CA PHE A 140 -14.55 -21.02 7.51
C PHE A 140 -13.57 -20.64 8.63
N ALA A 141 -13.07 -21.62 9.40
CA ALA A 141 -12.08 -21.36 10.43
C ALA A 141 -10.78 -20.77 9.86
N ILE A 142 -10.29 -21.35 8.75
CA ILE A 142 -9.11 -20.86 8.04
C ILE A 142 -9.36 -19.46 7.48
N GLU A 143 -10.49 -19.25 6.80
CA GLU A 143 -10.81 -17.95 6.18
C GLU A 143 -11.01 -16.84 7.22
N TYR A 144 -11.65 -17.13 8.36
CA TYR A 144 -11.84 -16.15 9.43
C TYR A 144 -10.54 -15.81 10.16
N ALA A 145 -9.68 -16.80 10.41
CA ALA A 145 -8.36 -16.54 10.97
C ALA A 145 -7.47 -15.75 10.02
N ALA A 146 -7.48 -16.11 8.74
CA ALA A 146 -6.77 -15.36 7.71
C ALA A 146 -7.29 -13.92 7.60
N LEU A 147 -8.60 -13.71 7.69
CA LEU A 147 -9.22 -12.38 7.68
C LEU A 147 -8.78 -11.53 8.87
N ALA A 148 -8.75 -12.09 10.09
CA ALA A 148 -8.28 -11.39 11.28
C ALA A 148 -6.82 -10.93 11.13
N CYS A 149 -5.94 -11.86 10.72
CA CYS A 149 -4.54 -11.59 10.41
C CYS A 149 -4.39 -10.52 9.32
N LEU A 150 -5.17 -10.62 8.25
CA LEU A 150 -5.17 -9.69 7.12
C LEU A 150 -5.61 -8.28 7.53
N MET A 151 -6.66 -8.17 8.35
CA MET A 151 -7.15 -6.87 8.83
C MET A 151 -6.10 -6.16 9.71
N PHE A 152 -5.35 -6.92 10.51
CA PHE A 152 -4.20 -6.39 11.23
C PHE A 152 -3.09 -5.94 10.26
N ALA A 153 -2.81 -6.75 9.23
CA ALA A 153 -1.85 -6.40 8.17
C ALA A 153 -2.21 -5.07 7.51
N ALA A 154 -3.49 -4.85 7.18
CA ALA A 154 -3.95 -3.59 6.58
C ALA A 154 -3.54 -2.37 7.44
N LEU A 155 -3.71 -2.45 8.77
CA LEU A 155 -3.29 -1.38 9.68
C LEU A 155 -1.78 -1.16 9.70
N ALA A 156 -1.00 -2.23 9.82
CA ALA A 156 0.45 -2.13 9.83
C ALA A 156 1.00 -1.56 8.51
N SER A 157 0.36 -1.87 7.37
CA SER A 157 0.82 -1.45 6.04
C SER A 157 0.83 0.05 5.77
N TRP A 158 0.06 0.85 6.50
CA TRP A 158 0.15 2.32 6.42
C TRP A 158 0.88 2.92 7.61
N LEU A 159 0.67 2.39 8.82
CA LEU A 159 1.21 2.99 10.04
C LEU A 159 2.73 2.83 10.14
N SER A 160 3.25 1.66 9.77
CA SER A 160 4.70 1.40 9.72
C SER A 160 5.44 2.37 8.79
N PRO A 161 5.08 2.51 7.50
CA PRO A 161 5.74 3.50 6.65
C PRO A 161 5.40 4.93 7.02
N ALA A 162 4.19 5.25 7.51
CA ALA A 162 3.84 6.60 7.94
C ALA A 162 4.76 7.12 9.06
N TRP A 163 5.24 6.24 9.94
CA TRP A 163 6.17 6.66 10.98
C TRP A 163 7.53 7.15 10.43
N ILE A 164 7.99 6.58 9.32
CA ILE A 164 9.22 7.02 8.66
C ILE A 164 8.96 8.21 7.74
N VAL A 165 7.90 8.13 6.93
CA VAL A 165 7.57 9.14 5.91
C VAL A 165 7.06 10.44 6.51
N ALA A 166 6.13 10.35 7.46
CA ALA A 166 5.49 11.52 8.08
C ALA A 166 6.14 11.90 9.40
N CYS A 167 6.41 10.93 10.28
CA CYS A 167 6.99 11.22 11.60
C CYS A 167 8.53 11.30 11.60
N GLU A 168 9.18 11.05 10.46
CA GLU A 168 10.65 11.14 10.29
C GLU A 168 11.43 10.26 11.28
N GLY A 169 10.85 9.13 11.69
CA GLY A 169 11.46 8.22 12.67
C GLY A 169 11.45 8.75 14.11
N ALA A 170 10.73 9.83 14.40
CA ALA A 170 10.70 10.43 15.73
C ALA A 170 9.98 9.56 16.77
N PRO A 171 10.40 9.62 18.05
CA PRO A 171 11.54 10.36 18.60
C PRO A 171 12.90 9.63 18.49
N TRP A 172 12.96 8.51 17.76
CA TRP A 172 14.13 7.63 17.66
C TRP A 172 15.03 7.94 16.46
N GLN A 173 14.91 9.11 15.86
CA GLN A 173 15.66 9.47 14.64
C GLN A 173 17.18 9.30 14.80
N ASP A 174 17.70 9.58 16.00
CA ASP A 174 19.13 9.53 16.32
C ASP A 174 19.60 8.16 16.85
N MET A 175 18.70 7.18 16.97
CA MET A 175 19.06 5.83 17.41
C MET A 175 19.70 5.02 16.27
N LYS A 176 20.64 4.15 16.62
CA LYS A 176 21.24 3.19 15.68
C LYS A 176 20.38 1.92 15.57
N GLN A 177 20.46 1.25 14.42
CA GLN A 177 19.89 -0.09 14.28
C GLN A 177 20.64 -1.10 15.19
N PRO A 178 19.97 -2.10 15.77
CA PRO A 178 18.56 -2.44 15.57
C PRO A 178 17.57 -1.65 16.45
N TRP A 179 18.04 -0.85 17.40
CA TRP A 179 17.18 -0.23 18.41
C TRP A 179 16.18 0.76 17.81
N LYS A 180 16.59 1.57 16.84
CA LYS A 180 15.68 2.43 16.06
C LYS A 180 14.52 1.63 15.46
N GLY A 181 14.84 0.57 14.73
CA GLY A 181 13.85 -0.29 14.09
C GLY A 181 12.95 -1.00 15.11
N LEU A 182 13.51 -1.58 16.16
CA LEU A 182 12.75 -2.25 17.22
C LEU A 182 11.78 -1.30 17.93
N SER A 183 12.23 -0.09 18.28
CA SER A 183 11.36 0.89 18.96
C SER A 183 10.20 1.35 18.09
N ILE A 184 10.46 1.69 16.82
CA ILE A 184 9.42 2.07 15.87
C ILE A 184 8.46 0.90 15.63
N TRP A 185 8.99 -0.31 15.44
CA TRP A 185 8.19 -1.51 15.24
C TRP A 185 7.27 -1.78 16.43
N ILE A 186 7.78 -1.78 17.67
CA ILE A 186 6.99 -1.99 18.89
C ILE A 186 5.87 -0.95 19.01
N VAL A 187 6.18 0.33 18.82
CA VAL A 187 5.17 1.39 18.97
C VAL A 187 4.12 1.34 17.86
N THR A 188 4.53 1.17 16.60
CA THR A 188 3.57 1.05 15.50
C THR A 188 2.73 -0.22 15.60
N PHE A 189 3.28 -1.33 16.09
CA PHE A 189 2.54 -2.58 16.32
C PHE A 189 1.55 -2.46 17.48
N PHE A 190 1.95 -1.79 18.56
CA PHE A 190 1.07 -1.48 19.69
C PHE A 190 -0.10 -0.58 19.26
N LEU A 191 0.19 0.50 18.54
CA LEU A 191 -0.83 1.39 18.00
C LEU A 191 -1.75 0.67 17.00
N ALA A 192 -1.21 -0.17 16.12
CA ALA A 192 -2.00 -1.01 15.22
C ALA A 192 -2.94 -1.93 16.00
N THR A 193 -2.51 -2.47 17.14
CA THR A 193 -3.34 -3.30 18.02
C THR A 193 -4.52 -2.50 18.61
N LEU A 194 -4.26 -1.29 19.12
CA LEU A 194 -5.34 -0.41 19.62
C LEU A 194 -6.35 -0.07 18.53
N ILE A 195 -5.87 0.33 17.35
CA ILE A 195 -6.73 0.67 16.21
C ILE A 195 -7.48 -0.58 15.73
N TYR A 196 -6.88 -1.76 15.75
CA TYR A 196 -7.54 -3.02 15.41
C TYR A 196 -8.75 -3.28 16.32
N PHE A 197 -8.61 -3.07 17.63
CA PHE A 197 -9.75 -3.18 18.55
C PHE A 197 -10.85 -2.16 18.26
N MET A 198 -10.49 -0.95 17.85
CA MET A 198 -11.44 0.12 17.52
C MET A 198 -12.11 -0.03 16.15
N THR A 199 -11.53 -0.78 15.21
CA THR A 199 -11.96 -0.76 13.80
C THR A 199 -12.27 -2.13 13.21
N MET A 200 -11.66 -3.20 13.73
CA MET A 200 -11.76 -4.55 13.16
C MET A 200 -12.37 -5.56 14.14
N HIS A 201 -12.14 -5.40 15.44
CA HIS A 201 -12.59 -6.38 16.43
C HIS A 201 -14.12 -6.56 16.46
N SER A 202 -14.89 -5.47 16.35
CA SER A 202 -16.35 -5.55 16.24
C SER A 202 -16.83 -6.32 15.01
N HIS A 203 -16.11 -6.25 13.89
CA HIS A 203 -16.41 -7.08 12.73
C HIS A 203 -16.18 -8.56 13.02
N MET A 204 -15.05 -8.90 13.67
CA MET A 204 -14.76 -10.28 14.05
C MET A 204 -15.78 -10.85 15.04
N GLY A 205 -16.23 -10.03 16.00
CA GLY A 205 -17.18 -10.44 17.04
C GLY A 205 -18.57 -10.84 16.53
N ILE A 206 -18.95 -10.43 15.31
CA ILE A 206 -20.25 -10.74 14.70
C ILE A 206 -20.20 -11.86 13.66
N LEU A 207 -19.02 -12.42 13.37
CA LEU A 207 -18.87 -13.54 12.41
C LEU A 207 -19.36 -14.88 12.97
N TYR A 208 -19.61 -14.94 14.28
CA TYR A 208 -20.02 -16.14 15.00
C TYR A 208 -21.45 -16.02 15.51
N TYR A 209 -22.16 -17.13 15.62
CA TYR A 209 -23.46 -17.18 16.30
C TYR A 209 -23.33 -17.92 17.64
N PRO A 210 -23.76 -17.32 18.77
CA PRO A 210 -24.26 -15.95 18.90
C PRO A 210 -23.14 -14.91 18.73
N TRP A 211 -23.53 -13.68 18.38
CA TRP A 211 -22.58 -12.55 18.35
C TRP A 211 -21.94 -12.34 19.72
N GLN A 212 -20.68 -11.93 19.70
CA GLN A 212 -19.84 -11.79 20.89
C GLN A 212 -20.08 -10.46 21.61
N TYR A 213 -21.31 -10.22 22.09
CA TYR A 213 -21.75 -8.96 22.71
C TYR A 213 -20.96 -8.55 23.97
N PHE A 214 -20.35 -9.51 24.67
CA PHE A 214 -19.59 -9.20 25.89
C PHE A 214 -18.22 -8.56 25.59
N THR A 215 -17.57 -8.98 24.50
CA THR A 215 -16.20 -8.57 24.16
C THR A 215 -16.13 -7.57 23.02
N SER A 216 -17.21 -7.44 22.24
CA SER A 216 -17.25 -6.58 21.06
C SER A 216 -18.44 -5.62 21.08
N ILE A 217 -18.25 -4.43 20.50
CA ILE A 217 -19.37 -3.51 20.24
C ILE A 217 -20.16 -4.10 19.07
N ALA A 218 -21.31 -4.70 19.38
CA ALA A 218 -22.19 -5.36 18.44
C ALA A 218 -23.64 -4.82 18.58
N PRO A 219 -24.25 -4.29 17.50
CA PRO A 219 -23.65 -4.10 16.18
C PRO A 219 -22.52 -3.05 16.19
N PRO A 220 -21.60 -3.09 15.20
CA PRO A 220 -20.50 -2.13 15.13
C PRO A 220 -21.01 -0.68 15.01
N TYR A 221 -20.30 0.29 15.60
CA TYR A 221 -20.74 1.70 15.63
C TYR A 221 -20.85 2.34 14.24
N TRP A 222 -20.19 1.78 13.22
CA TRP A 222 -20.27 2.25 11.84
C TRP A 222 -21.48 1.76 11.08
N GLU A 223 -22.26 0.82 11.63
CA GLU A 223 -23.39 0.18 10.95
C GLU A 223 -24.32 1.20 10.28
N LYS A 224 -24.72 2.24 11.02
CA LYS A 224 -25.73 3.20 10.56
C LYS A 224 -25.23 4.08 9.41
N PHE A 225 -24.01 4.62 9.52
CA PHE A 225 -23.51 5.57 8.52
C PHE A 225 -22.79 4.89 7.36
N ALA A 226 -22.17 3.72 7.57
CA ALA A 226 -21.57 2.92 6.50
C ALA A 226 -22.57 1.98 5.82
N ASN A 227 -23.80 1.89 6.35
CA ASN A 227 -24.87 1.00 5.89
C ASN A 227 -24.46 -0.48 5.81
N THR A 228 -23.51 -0.90 6.65
CA THR A 228 -22.99 -2.27 6.72
C THR A 228 -22.38 -2.58 8.07
N VAL A 229 -22.46 -3.84 8.49
CA VAL A 229 -21.74 -4.36 9.67
C VAL A 229 -20.33 -4.87 9.31
N SER A 230 -19.97 -4.87 8.02
CA SER A 230 -18.67 -5.35 7.54
C SER A 230 -17.54 -4.39 7.94
N GLY A 231 -16.40 -4.96 8.34
CA GLY A 231 -15.15 -4.22 8.56
C GLY A 231 -14.54 -3.68 7.27
N ASN A 232 -15.09 -4.02 6.10
CA ASN A 232 -14.65 -3.48 4.81
C ASN A 232 -14.71 -1.94 4.76
N PHE A 233 -15.64 -1.32 5.50
CA PHE A 233 -15.63 0.14 5.71
C PHE A 233 -14.26 0.60 6.21
N HIS A 234 -13.73 -0.03 7.26
CA HIS A 234 -12.44 0.35 7.79
C HIS A 234 -11.26 -0.05 6.89
N VAL A 235 -11.32 -1.25 6.31
CA VAL A 235 -10.31 -1.68 5.32
C VAL A 235 -10.16 -0.61 4.24
N SER A 236 -11.26 -0.07 3.73
CA SER A 236 -11.22 0.86 2.60
C SER A 236 -10.47 2.18 2.86
N TRP A 237 -10.71 2.87 3.99
CA TRP A 237 -9.96 4.10 4.30
C TRP A 237 -8.51 3.81 4.69
N ILE A 238 -8.24 2.64 5.31
CA ILE A 238 -6.88 2.20 5.64
C ILE A 238 -6.08 1.94 4.36
N MET A 239 -6.69 1.30 3.36
CA MET A 239 -6.09 1.09 2.05
C MET A 239 -5.80 2.43 1.37
N CYS A 240 -6.73 3.38 1.44
CA CYS A 240 -6.50 4.75 0.98
C CYS A 240 -5.33 5.40 1.73
N ALA A 241 -5.18 5.17 3.03
CA ALA A 241 -4.05 5.68 3.82
C ALA A 241 -2.73 5.07 3.37
N THR A 242 -2.66 3.75 3.15
CA THR A 242 -1.47 3.10 2.58
C THR A 242 -1.06 3.77 1.27
N VAL A 243 -2.00 3.94 0.35
CA VAL A 243 -1.74 4.56 -0.96
C VAL A 243 -1.28 6.00 -0.77
N SER A 244 -1.95 6.80 0.05
CA SER A 244 -1.57 8.19 0.34
C SER A 244 -0.15 8.31 0.90
N VAL A 245 0.25 7.46 1.85
CA VAL A 245 1.63 7.44 2.40
C VAL A 245 2.64 7.24 1.28
N TRP A 246 2.40 6.27 0.40
CA TRP A 246 3.32 5.97 -0.70
C TRP A 246 3.31 7.04 -1.78
N MET A 247 2.18 7.67 -2.07
CA MET A 247 2.11 8.82 -2.99
C MET A 247 2.95 9.98 -2.45
N VAL A 248 2.81 10.28 -1.15
CA VAL A 248 3.61 11.28 -0.43
C VAL A 248 5.09 10.95 -0.51
N GLU A 249 5.49 9.71 -0.24
CA GLU A 249 6.89 9.31 -0.27
C GLU A 249 7.50 9.31 -1.67
N THR A 250 6.73 8.93 -2.69
CA THR A 250 7.25 8.62 -4.03
C THR A 250 7.08 9.78 -5.01
N ILE A 251 5.96 9.82 -5.72
CA ILE A 251 5.75 10.78 -6.81
C ILE A 251 5.56 12.21 -6.30
N TRP A 252 5.19 12.40 -5.03
CA TRP A 252 5.03 13.72 -4.40
C TRP A 252 6.29 14.21 -3.68
N GLU A 253 7.30 13.37 -3.46
CA GLU A 253 8.58 13.77 -2.84
C GLU A 253 8.40 14.52 -1.49
N ARG A 254 7.41 14.09 -0.71
CA ARG A 254 6.92 14.65 0.56
C ARG A 254 6.34 16.06 0.49
N TRP A 255 6.04 16.56 -0.71
CA TRP A 255 5.27 17.78 -0.90
C TRP A 255 3.77 17.54 -0.57
N PRO A 256 3.05 18.51 0.00
CA PRO A 256 3.49 19.85 0.45
C PRO A 256 4.10 19.87 1.85
N PHE A 257 4.13 18.75 2.56
CA PHE A 257 4.50 18.72 3.98
C PHE A 257 5.94 19.18 4.24
N ASN A 258 6.87 18.89 3.34
CA ASN A 258 8.26 19.34 3.40
C ASN A 258 8.44 20.88 3.32
N LEU A 259 7.41 21.64 2.96
CA LEU A 259 7.44 23.10 3.02
C LEU A 259 7.46 23.63 4.47
N ILE A 260 6.90 22.87 5.42
CA ILE A 260 6.84 23.24 6.84
C ILE A 260 8.23 23.09 7.47
N LYS A 261 8.84 24.20 7.90
CA LYS A 261 10.18 24.19 8.52
C LYS A 261 10.19 23.55 9.91
N THR A 262 9.19 23.88 10.72
CA THR A 262 9.08 23.42 12.11
C THR A 262 8.82 21.91 12.17
N SER A 263 9.80 21.13 12.64
CA SER A 263 9.77 19.66 12.56
C SER A 263 8.55 19.02 13.24
N TRP A 264 8.20 19.42 14.47
CA TRP A 264 7.04 18.83 15.16
C TRP A 264 5.73 19.14 14.42
N LEU A 265 5.57 20.37 13.91
CA LEU A 265 4.39 20.78 13.16
C LEU A 265 4.33 20.04 11.82
N ARG A 266 5.46 19.91 11.11
CA ARG A 266 5.57 19.15 9.87
C ARG A 266 5.14 17.71 10.10
N ARG A 267 5.64 17.05 11.13
CA ARG A 267 5.32 15.64 11.46
C ARG A 267 3.84 15.45 11.76
N THR A 268 3.28 16.30 12.60
CA THR A 268 1.85 16.28 12.94
C THR A 268 0.98 16.53 11.71
N VAL A 269 1.28 17.57 10.93
CA VAL A 269 0.51 17.93 9.73
C VAL A 269 0.66 16.88 8.63
N ALA A 270 1.83 16.27 8.46
CA ALA A 270 2.04 15.19 7.51
C ALA A 270 1.24 13.94 7.91
N PHE A 271 1.31 13.54 9.17
CA PHE A 271 0.64 12.33 9.66
C PHE A 271 -0.88 12.44 9.54
N PHE A 272 -1.47 13.51 10.07
CA PHE A 272 -2.91 13.74 9.97
C PHE A 272 -3.35 14.19 8.56
N GLY A 273 -2.48 14.84 7.80
CA GLY A 273 -2.74 15.22 6.41
C GLY A 273 -2.88 13.99 5.50
N ILE A 274 -2.03 12.98 5.67
CA ILE A 274 -2.17 11.69 4.98
C ILE A 274 -3.53 11.04 5.30
N ILE A 275 -3.95 11.07 6.57
CA ILE A 275 -5.26 10.54 6.99
C ILE A 275 -6.39 11.34 6.33
N ALA A 276 -6.31 12.67 6.32
CA ALA A 276 -7.30 13.52 5.68
C ALA A 276 -7.42 13.26 4.17
N ILE A 277 -6.29 13.12 3.46
CA ILE A 277 -6.26 12.74 2.04
C ILE A 277 -6.87 11.35 1.83
N ALA A 278 -6.56 10.40 2.72
CA ALA A 278 -7.12 9.06 2.68
C ALA A 278 -8.65 9.06 2.83
N PHE A 279 -9.20 9.84 3.77
CA PHE A 279 -10.65 9.98 3.93
C PHE A 279 -11.30 10.67 2.72
N ALA A 280 -10.66 11.70 2.17
CA ALA A 280 -11.15 12.35 0.96
C ALA A 280 -11.23 11.36 -0.22
N MET A 281 -10.17 10.57 -0.44
CA MET A 281 -10.14 9.51 -1.45
C MET A 281 -11.18 8.42 -1.15
N HIS A 282 -11.29 7.98 0.10
CA HIS A 282 -12.24 6.95 0.53
C HIS A 282 -13.70 7.31 0.23
N PHE A 283 -14.14 8.51 0.64
CA PHE A 283 -15.52 8.95 0.38
C PHE A 283 -15.75 9.30 -1.08
N PHE A 284 -14.77 9.92 -1.75
CA PHE A 284 -14.90 10.25 -3.17
C PHE A 284 -15.04 8.99 -4.04
N LEU A 285 -14.22 7.96 -3.81
CA LEU A 285 -14.29 6.71 -4.57
C LEU A 285 -15.59 5.96 -4.28
N TYR A 286 -16.11 6.01 -3.05
CA TYR A 286 -17.43 5.45 -2.75
C TYR A 286 -18.54 6.19 -3.53
N PHE A 287 -18.53 7.51 -3.47
CA PHE A 287 -19.46 8.37 -4.22
C PHE A 287 -19.38 8.14 -5.73
N ALA A 288 -18.18 7.99 -6.30
CA ALA A 288 -17.98 7.68 -7.71
C ALA A 288 -18.64 6.35 -8.12
N GLN A 289 -18.63 5.35 -7.23
CA GLN A 289 -19.34 4.09 -7.46
C GLN A 289 -20.87 4.29 -7.41
N GLU A 290 -21.40 5.13 -6.51
CA GLU A 290 -22.85 5.42 -6.45
C GLU A 290 -23.35 6.14 -7.71
N LEU A 291 -22.56 7.09 -8.23
CA LEU A 291 -22.87 7.75 -9.51
C LEU A 291 -22.91 6.76 -10.69
N THR A 292 -22.16 5.68 -10.58
CA THR A 292 -21.99 4.70 -11.65
C THR A 292 -23.05 3.61 -11.62
N TRP A 293 -23.23 2.99 -10.47
CA TRP A 293 -24.04 1.79 -10.31
C TRP A 293 -25.33 2.06 -9.51
N GLY A 294 -25.63 3.32 -9.20
CA GLY A 294 -26.74 3.69 -8.32
C GLY A 294 -26.46 3.43 -6.84
N PRO A 295 -27.44 3.74 -5.98
CA PRO A 295 -27.29 3.67 -4.52
C PRO A 295 -27.06 2.23 -4.05
N ALA A 296 -26.19 2.08 -3.04
CA ALA A 296 -25.99 0.79 -2.40
C ALA A 296 -27.16 0.45 -1.46
N ILE A 297 -27.65 -0.79 -1.54
CA ILE A 297 -28.82 -1.25 -0.81
C ILE A 297 -28.41 -2.35 0.17
N ARG A 298 -28.61 -2.11 1.47
CA ARG A 298 -28.31 -3.07 2.52
C ARG A 298 -29.14 -4.35 2.34
N GLY A 299 -28.49 -5.51 2.56
CA GLY A 299 -29.11 -6.82 2.39
C GLY A 299 -29.08 -7.36 0.96
N THR A 300 -28.70 -6.54 -0.03
CA THR A 300 -28.36 -7.04 -1.36
C THR A 300 -27.00 -7.73 -1.37
N ARG A 301 -26.63 -8.35 -2.49
CA ARG A 301 -25.32 -8.99 -2.66
C ARG A 301 -24.52 -8.31 -3.75
N ARG A 302 -23.19 -8.42 -3.67
CA ARG A 302 -22.25 -8.04 -4.74
C ARG A 302 -22.28 -6.55 -5.06
N ALA A 303 -22.36 -6.18 -6.34
CA ALA A 303 -22.26 -4.80 -6.81
C ALA A 303 -23.25 -3.83 -6.15
N PHE A 304 -24.38 -4.25 -5.59
CA PHE A 304 -25.30 -3.34 -4.90
C PHE A 304 -25.14 -3.33 -3.38
N ALA A 305 -24.28 -4.19 -2.83
CA ALA A 305 -24.10 -4.38 -1.40
C ALA A 305 -23.07 -3.37 -0.84
N PRO A 306 -23.39 -2.63 0.23
CA PRO A 306 -22.48 -1.65 0.79
C PRO A 306 -21.13 -2.23 1.25
N ASP A 307 -21.10 -3.46 1.76
CA ASP A 307 -19.86 -4.14 2.19
C ASP A 307 -18.88 -4.35 1.03
N TRP A 308 -19.36 -4.70 -0.16
CA TRP A 308 -18.51 -4.83 -1.34
C TRP A 308 -18.08 -3.46 -1.86
N ARG A 309 -18.96 -2.46 -1.86
CA ARG A 309 -18.62 -1.09 -2.30
C ARG A 309 -17.46 -0.50 -1.51
N TRP A 310 -17.49 -0.65 -0.20
CA TRP A 310 -16.38 -0.24 0.65
C TRP A 310 -15.11 -1.02 0.32
N LEU A 311 -15.18 -2.34 0.18
CA LEU A 311 -14.01 -3.13 -0.20
C LEU A 311 -13.41 -2.64 -1.54
N HIS A 312 -14.27 -2.39 -2.52
CA HIS A 312 -13.89 -1.94 -3.85
C HIS A 312 -13.25 -0.55 -3.86
N VAL A 313 -13.60 0.35 -2.93
CA VAL A 313 -12.86 1.61 -2.72
C VAL A 313 -11.37 1.33 -2.44
N GLY A 314 -11.08 0.36 -1.57
CA GLY A 314 -9.71 -0.04 -1.28
C GLY A 314 -8.99 -0.61 -2.50
N GLU A 315 -9.69 -1.40 -3.32
CA GLU A 315 -9.18 -1.94 -4.58
C GLU A 315 -8.85 -0.84 -5.59
N MET A 316 -9.79 0.10 -5.79
CA MET A 316 -9.60 1.26 -6.64
C MET A 316 -8.37 2.07 -6.22
N ALA A 317 -8.15 2.30 -4.92
CA ALA A 317 -6.99 3.02 -4.43
C ALA A 317 -5.67 2.31 -4.77
N VAL A 318 -5.59 0.98 -4.69
CA VAL A 318 -4.36 0.25 -5.04
C VAL A 318 -4.01 0.37 -6.52
N PHE A 319 -5.00 0.49 -7.41
CA PHE A 319 -4.72 0.75 -8.84
C PHE A 319 -3.99 2.07 -9.08
N PHE A 320 -4.13 3.07 -8.20
CA PHE A 320 -3.34 4.30 -8.24
C PHE A 320 -1.87 4.10 -7.87
N LEU A 321 -1.62 3.17 -6.95
CA LEU A 321 -0.29 2.95 -6.41
C LEU A 321 0.65 2.31 -7.44
N VAL A 322 0.15 1.38 -8.25
CA VAL A 322 0.94 0.67 -9.28
C VAL A 322 1.67 1.63 -10.23
N PRO A 323 0.99 2.52 -11.00
CA PRO A 323 1.69 3.44 -11.89
C PRO A 323 2.58 4.44 -11.14
N ALA A 324 2.23 4.87 -9.92
CA ALA A 324 3.07 5.75 -9.11
C ALA A 324 4.41 5.09 -8.75
N LEU A 325 4.39 3.83 -8.32
CA LEU A 325 5.60 3.05 -8.06
C LEU A 325 6.39 2.80 -9.34
N PHE A 326 5.73 2.51 -10.46
CA PHE A 326 6.40 2.31 -11.74
C PHE A 326 7.18 3.55 -12.19
N ILE A 327 6.55 4.73 -12.12
CA ILE A 327 7.16 6.02 -12.44
C ILE A 327 8.40 6.25 -11.56
N THR A 328 8.28 5.95 -10.27
CA THR A 328 9.34 6.15 -9.29
C THR A 328 10.51 5.19 -9.51
N PHE A 329 10.24 3.88 -9.56
CA PHE A 329 11.27 2.84 -9.60
C PHE A 329 11.96 2.71 -10.96
N TYR A 330 11.23 2.88 -12.06
CA TYR A 330 11.74 2.54 -13.40
C TYR A 330 11.83 3.74 -14.35
N CYS A 331 11.01 4.78 -14.16
CA CYS A 331 11.10 6.01 -14.95
C CYS A 331 11.99 7.08 -14.30
N GLY A 332 12.56 6.79 -13.13
CA GLY A 332 13.42 7.72 -12.39
C GLY A 332 12.66 8.95 -11.90
N ASN A 333 11.41 8.76 -11.46
CA ASN A 333 10.47 9.78 -10.99
C ASN A 333 10.28 10.94 -12.00
N TRP A 334 10.18 10.63 -13.29
CA TRP A 334 9.98 11.61 -14.34
C TRP A 334 8.56 12.22 -14.30
N PRO A 335 8.38 13.52 -14.63
CA PRO A 335 9.39 14.53 -14.99
C PRO A 335 10.14 15.14 -13.80
N LYS A 336 11.32 15.71 -14.05
CA LYS A 336 12.19 16.35 -13.03
C LYS A 336 12.63 17.78 -13.39
N LYS A 337 12.22 18.29 -14.56
CA LYS A 337 12.74 19.54 -15.12
C LYS A 337 11.98 20.80 -14.71
N PHE A 338 10.78 20.64 -14.15
CA PHE A 338 9.93 21.77 -13.75
C PHE A 338 10.07 22.02 -12.24
N SER A 339 9.36 23.02 -11.72
CA SER A 339 9.23 23.24 -10.28
C SER A 339 8.61 22.02 -9.58
N ILE A 340 8.85 21.89 -8.28
CA ILE A 340 8.36 20.77 -7.48
C ILE A 340 6.84 20.58 -7.62
N HIS A 341 6.06 21.66 -7.54
CA HIS A 341 4.61 21.62 -7.65
C HIS A 341 4.14 21.08 -9.00
N VAL A 342 4.75 21.53 -10.09
CA VAL A 342 4.38 21.13 -11.45
C VAL A 342 4.75 19.67 -11.70
N ASN A 343 5.94 19.24 -11.28
CA ASN A 343 6.34 17.83 -11.39
C ASN A 343 5.36 16.92 -10.63
N VAL A 344 4.99 17.28 -9.40
CA VAL A 344 4.05 16.52 -8.57
C VAL A 344 2.66 16.41 -9.22
N ILE A 345 2.13 17.51 -9.75
CA ILE A 345 0.83 17.51 -10.43
C ILE A 345 0.88 16.62 -11.69
N ILE A 346 1.92 16.75 -12.52
CA ILE A 346 2.06 15.94 -13.74
C ILE A 346 2.15 14.46 -13.38
N ARG A 347 2.98 14.08 -12.41
CA ARG A 347 3.13 12.67 -11.99
C ARG A 347 1.83 12.13 -11.41
N THR A 348 1.08 12.94 -10.67
CA THR A 348 -0.23 12.56 -10.13
C THR A 348 -1.25 12.31 -11.24
N ALA A 349 -1.29 13.18 -12.26
CA ALA A 349 -2.13 13.00 -13.44
C ALA A 349 -1.74 11.74 -14.24
N MET A 350 -0.44 11.49 -14.40
CA MET A 350 0.07 10.26 -15.02
C MET A 350 -0.32 9.01 -14.23
N ALA A 351 -0.20 9.05 -12.90
CA ALA A 351 -0.60 7.95 -12.03
C ALA A 351 -2.11 7.69 -12.13
N LEU A 352 -2.95 8.73 -12.12
CA LEU A 352 -4.39 8.63 -12.34
C LEU A 352 -4.72 8.01 -13.71
N GLY A 353 -4.10 8.50 -14.79
CA GLY A 353 -4.31 7.94 -16.14
C GLY A 353 -3.88 6.48 -16.23
N GLY A 354 -2.73 6.14 -15.63
CA GLY A 354 -2.25 4.75 -15.54
C GLY A 354 -3.17 3.86 -14.71
N ALA A 355 -3.77 4.40 -13.64
CA ALA A 355 -4.70 3.67 -12.77
C ALA A 355 -5.99 3.33 -13.52
N ILE A 356 -6.55 4.29 -14.25
CA ILE A 356 -7.75 4.08 -15.09
C ILE A 356 -7.46 3.03 -16.16
N LEU A 357 -6.32 3.13 -16.85
CA LEU A 357 -5.93 2.16 -17.87
C LEU A 357 -5.76 0.75 -17.26
N LEU A 358 -5.07 0.64 -16.13
CA LEU A 358 -4.84 -0.63 -15.46
C LEU A 358 -6.14 -1.23 -14.94
N TYR A 359 -7.03 -0.42 -14.35
CA TYR A 359 -8.37 -0.84 -13.90
C TYR A 359 -9.17 -1.42 -15.07
N TYR A 360 -9.22 -0.69 -16.20
CA TYR A 360 -9.89 -1.15 -17.41
C TYR A 360 -9.32 -2.47 -17.94
N VAL A 361 -8.00 -2.55 -18.11
CA VAL A 361 -7.32 -3.75 -18.61
C VAL A 361 -7.56 -4.92 -17.66
N TYR A 362 -7.43 -4.71 -16.35
CA TYR A 362 -7.66 -5.74 -15.34
C TYR A 362 -9.06 -6.34 -15.49
N TYR A 363 -10.11 -5.54 -15.41
CA TYR A 363 -11.46 -6.09 -15.45
C TYR A 363 -11.81 -6.70 -16.81
N LYS A 364 -11.21 -6.20 -17.91
CA LYS A 364 -11.38 -6.74 -19.26
C LYS A 364 -10.66 -8.06 -19.50
N THR A 365 -9.50 -8.28 -18.90
CA THR A 365 -8.62 -9.40 -19.31
C THR A 365 -8.18 -10.32 -18.18
N ALA A 366 -8.35 -9.96 -16.90
CA ALA A 366 -7.86 -10.74 -15.76
C ALA A 366 -8.35 -12.19 -15.78
N HIS A 367 -9.61 -12.43 -16.17
CA HIS A 367 -10.19 -13.77 -16.23
C HIS A 367 -9.51 -14.70 -17.25
N LEU A 368 -8.85 -14.15 -18.28
CA LEU A 368 -8.12 -14.93 -19.28
C LEU A 368 -6.78 -15.44 -18.75
N PHE A 369 -6.14 -14.69 -17.85
CA PHE A 369 -4.76 -14.93 -17.46
C PHE A 369 -4.60 -15.32 -15.99
N LEU A 370 -5.38 -14.77 -15.08
CA LEU A 370 -5.22 -14.94 -13.63
C LEU A 370 -6.08 -16.04 -13.00
N GLY A 371 -6.91 -16.72 -13.81
CA GLY A 371 -7.82 -17.76 -13.34
C GLY A 371 -9.03 -17.23 -12.56
N THR A 372 -9.25 -15.90 -12.59
CA THR A 372 -10.43 -15.26 -11.99
C THR A 372 -11.65 -15.39 -12.90
N GLN A 373 -12.84 -15.16 -12.35
CA GLN A 373 -14.09 -15.16 -13.13
C GLN A 373 -14.37 -13.79 -13.71
N LYS A 374 -15.19 -13.65 -14.76
CA LYS A 374 -15.57 -12.35 -15.34
C LYS A 374 -16.56 -11.60 -14.41
N GLY A 375 -16.44 -10.27 -14.34
CA GLY A 375 -17.42 -9.36 -13.72
C GLY A 375 -17.00 -8.73 -12.39
N PHE A 376 -17.25 -7.42 -12.26
CA PHE A 376 -16.73 -6.54 -11.19
C PHE A 376 -16.80 -7.07 -9.76
N SER A 377 -17.95 -7.61 -9.38
CA SER A 377 -18.27 -7.98 -8.01
C SER A 377 -18.33 -9.50 -7.83
N HIS A 378 -17.63 -10.26 -8.66
CA HIS A 378 -17.60 -11.71 -8.50
C HIS A 378 -16.86 -12.06 -7.19
N PRO A 379 -17.36 -12.99 -6.36
CA PRO A 379 -16.69 -13.40 -5.11
C PRO A 379 -15.32 -14.08 -5.27
N GLN A 380 -14.82 -14.20 -6.50
CA GLN A 380 -13.49 -14.72 -6.85
C GLN A 380 -12.73 -13.66 -7.67
N GLN A 381 -13.12 -12.40 -7.56
CA GLN A 381 -12.41 -11.26 -8.12
C GLN A 381 -12.03 -10.34 -6.96
N PHE A 382 -10.79 -10.50 -6.50
CA PHE A 382 -10.13 -9.60 -5.55
C PHE A 382 -8.94 -8.94 -6.25
N PRO A 383 -9.14 -7.84 -7.00
CA PRO A 383 -8.06 -7.12 -7.68
C PRO A 383 -6.90 -6.69 -6.79
N MET A 384 -7.13 -6.51 -5.49
CA MET A 384 -6.07 -6.21 -4.52
C MET A 384 -4.98 -7.28 -4.50
N ILE A 385 -5.31 -8.57 -4.58
CA ILE A 385 -4.32 -9.64 -4.45
C ILE A 385 -3.28 -9.60 -5.60
N PRO A 386 -3.65 -9.67 -6.89
CA PRO A 386 -2.67 -9.61 -7.97
C PRO A 386 -1.98 -8.24 -8.06
N THR A 387 -2.65 -7.14 -7.72
CA THR A 387 -2.00 -5.81 -7.76
C THR A 387 -0.95 -5.66 -6.66
N ILE A 388 -1.24 -6.07 -5.43
CA ILE A 388 -0.27 -6.04 -4.32
C ILE A 388 0.84 -7.07 -4.56
N TRP A 389 0.52 -8.25 -5.09
CA TRP A 389 1.55 -9.24 -5.43
C TRP A 389 2.56 -8.71 -6.47
N LEU A 390 2.07 -7.98 -7.48
CA LEU A 390 2.94 -7.29 -8.43
C LEU A 390 3.79 -6.21 -7.73
N ILE A 391 3.19 -5.45 -6.81
CA ILE A 391 3.91 -4.45 -6.00
C ILE A 391 5.02 -5.12 -5.19
N ASP A 392 4.76 -6.23 -4.50
CA ASP A 392 5.76 -6.96 -3.71
C ASP A 392 6.95 -7.40 -4.57
N ILE A 393 6.67 -7.88 -5.79
CA ILE A 393 7.72 -8.26 -6.75
C ILE A 393 8.53 -7.04 -7.18
N TRP A 394 7.88 -5.89 -7.40
CA TRP A 394 8.59 -4.66 -7.69
C TRP A 394 9.39 -4.14 -6.50
N LEU A 395 8.91 -4.31 -5.27
CA LEU A 395 9.66 -3.99 -4.06
C LEU A 395 10.89 -4.89 -3.93
N VAL A 396 10.76 -6.20 -4.14
CA VAL A 396 11.90 -7.12 -4.17
C VAL A 396 12.88 -6.72 -5.27
N HIS A 397 12.39 -6.48 -6.49
CA HIS A 397 13.24 -6.12 -7.61
C HIS A 397 13.95 -4.77 -7.38
N HIS A 398 13.25 -3.79 -6.82
CA HIS A 398 13.78 -2.46 -6.56
C HIS A 398 14.67 -2.42 -5.33
N TRP A 399 14.20 -2.88 -4.18
CA TRP A 399 14.92 -2.81 -2.91
C TRP A 399 15.98 -3.90 -2.75
N PHE A 400 15.74 -5.11 -3.25
CA PHE A 400 16.66 -6.25 -3.05
C PHE A 400 17.51 -6.57 -4.28
N MET A 401 17.07 -6.26 -5.50
CA MET A 401 17.82 -6.59 -6.72
C MET A 401 18.35 -5.37 -7.48
N ASP A 402 18.24 -4.17 -6.90
CA ASP A 402 18.73 -2.92 -7.51
C ASP A 402 18.29 -2.70 -8.96
N ASN A 403 17.06 -3.10 -9.29
CA ASN A 403 16.51 -3.10 -10.65
C ASN A 403 17.35 -3.89 -11.70
N TRP A 404 18.05 -4.94 -11.30
CA TRP A 404 18.74 -5.83 -12.25
C TRP A 404 17.73 -6.57 -13.15
N PRO A 405 17.94 -6.66 -14.49
CA PRO A 405 19.17 -6.35 -15.21
C PRO A 405 19.25 -4.95 -15.81
N GLY A 406 18.18 -4.15 -15.75
CA GLY A 406 18.11 -2.82 -16.41
C GLY A 406 19.11 -1.80 -15.86
N TRP A 407 19.48 -1.95 -14.58
CA TRP A 407 20.36 -1.02 -13.88
C TRP A 407 21.59 -1.71 -13.28
N LYS A 408 22.51 -0.86 -12.83
CA LYS A 408 23.68 -1.20 -12.02
C LYS A 408 23.71 -0.27 -10.82
N MET A 409 23.79 -0.84 -9.62
CA MET A 409 23.97 -0.08 -8.39
C MET A 409 25.40 0.44 -8.29
N VAL A 410 25.53 1.72 -7.97
CA VAL A 410 26.79 2.40 -7.66
C VAL A 410 26.58 3.20 -6.37
N PRO A 411 27.48 3.10 -5.36
CA PRO A 411 27.40 3.95 -4.17
C PRO A 411 27.57 5.42 -4.55
N LYS A 412 26.75 6.31 -3.97
CA LYS A 412 26.95 7.76 -4.11
C LYS A 412 28.19 8.20 -3.34
N THR A 413 28.85 9.25 -3.83
CA THR A 413 29.91 9.94 -3.08
C THR A 413 29.32 10.92 -2.06
N ALA A 414 30.12 11.32 -1.07
CA ALA A 414 29.72 12.34 -0.10
C ALA A 414 29.34 13.67 -0.79
N GLU A 415 30.06 14.03 -1.86
CA GLU A 415 29.78 15.23 -2.65
C GLU A 415 28.45 15.13 -3.41
N GLU A 416 28.11 13.96 -3.96
CA GLU A 416 26.83 13.75 -4.63
C GLU A 416 25.67 13.89 -3.64
N ILE A 417 25.82 13.36 -2.42
CA ILE A 417 24.79 13.47 -1.37
C ILE A 417 24.64 14.92 -0.92
N ALA A 418 25.74 15.63 -0.69
CA ALA A 418 25.70 17.04 -0.35
C ALA A 418 25.00 17.87 -1.45
N LYS A 419 25.31 17.61 -2.73
CA LYS A 419 24.65 18.26 -3.87
C LYS A 419 23.15 17.93 -3.95
N ASP A 420 22.76 16.68 -3.70
CA ASP A 420 21.36 16.28 -3.67
C ASP A 420 20.60 17.04 -2.55
N HIS A 421 21.22 17.20 -1.37
CA HIS A 421 20.66 17.95 -0.25
C HIS A 421 20.54 19.44 -0.55
N GLU A 422 21.59 20.04 -1.11
CA GLU A 422 21.60 21.45 -1.53
C GLU A 422 20.54 21.72 -2.60
N ALA A 423 20.44 20.86 -3.62
CA ALA A 423 19.44 20.99 -4.68
C ALA A 423 18.01 20.86 -4.14
N LYS A 424 17.77 19.89 -3.25
CA LYS A 424 16.47 19.72 -2.58
C LYS A 424 16.12 20.93 -1.71
N GLU A 425 17.08 21.44 -0.95
CA GLU A 425 16.86 22.60 -0.11
C GLU A 425 16.64 23.87 -0.94
N ALA A 426 17.38 24.06 -2.04
CA ALA A 426 17.19 25.16 -2.98
C ALA A 426 15.79 25.14 -3.59
N ALA A 427 15.33 23.99 -4.09
CA ALA A 427 13.99 23.82 -4.62
C ALA A 427 12.90 24.10 -3.56
N LEU A 428 13.14 23.71 -2.30
CA LEU A 428 12.23 24.03 -1.19
C LEU A 428 12.27 25.50 -0.79
N ARG A 429 13.42 26.18 -0.88
CA ARG A 429 13.54 27.62 -0.63
C ARG A 429 12.76 28.40 -1.69
N GLU A 430 12.99 28.10 -2.96
CA GLU A 430 12.23 28.68 -4.09
C GLU A 430 10.72 28.47 -3.91
N ALA A 431 10.29 27.25 -3.55
CA ALA A 431 8.89 26.94 -3.31
C ALA A 431 8.28 27.63 -2.06
N ARG A 432 9.11 28.10 -1.11
CA ARG A 432 8.68 28.80 0.10
C ARG A 432 8.65 30.32 -0.07
N GLU A 433 9.34 30.86 -1.06
CA GLU A 433 9.39 32.29 -1.30
C GLU A 433 8.02 32.80 -1.72
N TRP A 434 7.37 33.52 -0.82
CA TRP A 434 6.07 34.11 -1.08
C TRP A 434 6.18 35.19 -2.15
N ASN A 435 5.36 35.08 -3.20
CA ASN A 435 5.15 36.13 -4.18
C ASN A 435 3.63 36.29 -4.45
N PRO A 436 3.17 37.46 -4.92
CA PRO A 436 1.75 37.68 -5.21
C PRO A 436 1.14 36.66 -6.19
N SER A 437 1.96 36.10 -7.09
CA SER A 437 1.51 35.03 -7.99
C SER A 437 1.18 33.71 -7.29
N ILE A 438 1.73 33.42 -6.11
CA ILE A 438 1.32 32.27 -5.29
C ILE A 438 -0.11 32.49 -4.75
N GLY A 439 -0.42 33.70 -4.28
CA GLY A 439 -1.78 34.03 -3.83
C GLY A 439 -2.81 33.87 -4.94
N TRP A 440 -2.53 34.42 -6.12
CA TRP A 440 -3.35 34.22 -7.32
C TRP A 440 -3.39 32.76 -7.76
N GLY A 441 -2.26 32.05 -7.73
CA GLY A 441 -2.16 30.65 -8.09
C GLY A 441 -2.96 29.73 -7.17
N LEU A 442 -3.00 30.01 -5.86
CA LEU A 442 -3.85 29.31 -4.91
C LEU A 442 -5.33 29.57 -5.18
N GLY A 443 -5.71 30.82 -5.44
CA GLY A 443 -7.10 31.18 -5.78
C GLY A 443 -7.58 30.52 -7.08
N VAL A 444 -6.80 30.66 -8.16
CA VAL A 444 -7.07 30.03 -9.46
C VAL A 444 -7.04 28.51 -9.35
N GLY A 445 -6.12 27.95 -8.56
CA GLY A 445 -6.01 26.52 -8.30
C GLY A 445 -7.24 25.97 -7.57
N ALA A 446 -7.74 26.68 -6.56
CA ALA A 446 -8.96 26.32 -5.84
C ALA A 446 -10.18 26.33 -6.78
N ILE A 447 -10.35 27.42 -7.56
CA ILE A 447 -11.44 27.53 -8.54
C ILE A 447 -11.33 26.42 -9.58
N SER A 448 -10.15 26.23 -10.16
CA SER A 448 -9.90 25.19 -11.17
C SER A 448 -10.16 23.79 -10.61
N GLY A 449 -9.78 23.54 -9.35
CA GLY A 449 -10.07 22.28 -8.66
C GLY A 449 -11.57 22.02 -8.52
N VAL A 450 -12.35 23.06 -8.17
CA VAL A 450 -13.82 22.96 -8.11
C VAL A 450 -14.41 22.70 -9.50
N VAL A 451 -13.96 23.41 -10.53
CA VAL A 451 -14.42 23.19 -11.91
C VAL A 451 -14.09 21.77 -12.38
N ILE A 452 -12.85 21.32 -12.17
CA ILE A 452 -12.41 19.96 -12.51
C ILE A 452 -13.24 18.93 -11.76
N TYR A 453 -13.53 19.13 -10.48
CA TYR A 453 -14.40 18.24 -9.71
C TYR A 453 -15.77 18.06 -10.38
N PHE A 454 -16.45 19.15 -10.75
CA PHE A 454 -17.74 19.07 -11.43
C PHE A 454 -17.65 18.43 -12.82
N ILE A 455 -16.58 18.70 -13.58
CA ILE A 455 -16.33 18.04 -14.87
C ILE A 455 -16.16 16.52 -14.67
N VAL A 456 -15.37 16.10 -13.70
CA VAL A 456 -15.15 14.68 -13.39
C VAL A 456 -16.47 14.02 -12.98
N VAL A 457 -17.23 14.64 -12.08
CA VAL A 457 -18.56 14.14 -11.67
C VAL A 457 -19.50 13.98 -12.86
N TYR A 458 -19.50 14.94 -13.79
CA TYR A 458 -20.33 14.89 -15.00
C TYR A 458 -19.89 13.80 -15.98
N LEU A 459 -18.59 13.57 -16.16
CA LEU A 459 -18.05 12.61 -17.12
C LEU A 459 -17.95 11.18 -16.58
N LEU A 460 -17.90 10.98 -15.26
CA LEU A 460 -17.79 9.66 -14.62
C LEU A 460 -18.80 8.63 -15.17
N PRO A 461 -20.11 8.93 -15.29
CA PRO A 461 -21.08 7.99 -15.86
C PRO A 461 -20.85 7.63 -17.33
N VAL A 462 -20.15 8.48 -18.09
CA VAL A 462 -19.81 8.23 -19.50
C VAL A 462 -18.64 7.25 -19.58
N PHE A 463 -17.57 7.52 -18.82
CA PHE A 463 -16.40 6.63 -18.79
C PHE A 463 -16.75 5.23 -18.31
N TYR A 464 -17.58 5.12 -17.26
CA TYR A 464 -17.98 3.80 -16.77
C TYR A 464 -18.87 3.02 -17.74
N ARG A 465 -19.75 3.67 -18.50
CA ARG A 465 -20.51 2.99 -19.56
C ARG A 465 -19.60 2.42 -20.65
N ALA A 466 -18.45 3.04 -20.92
CA ALA A 466 -17.44 2.48 -21.83
C ALA A 466 -16.65 1.32 -21.23
N ILE A 467 -16.60 1.24 -19.90
CA ILE A 467 -16.00 0.13 -19.16
C ILE A 467 -17.03 -0.98 -18.95
N ASP A 468 -18.34 -0.76 -19.13
CA ASP A 468 -19.37 -1.73 -18.79
C ASP A 468 -19.13 -3.08 -19.50
N ILE A 469 -18.69 -4.05 -18.69
CA ILE A 469 -18.35 -5.41 -19.14
C ILE A 469 -19.53 -6.30 -18.78
N LEU A 470 -20.70 -6.02 -19.40
CA LEU A 470 -21.76 -7.04 -19.47
C LEU A 470 -21.18 -8.33 -20.09
#